data_AF-A0A6G2DG52-F1
#
_entry.id   AF-A0A6G2DG52-F1
#
_cell.length_a   1.000
_cell.length_b   1.000
_cell.length_c   1.000
_cell.angle_alpha   90.00
_cell.angle_beta   90.00
_cell.angle_gamma   90.00
#
_symmetry.space_group_name_H-M   'P 1'
#
loop_
_entity.id
_entity.type
_entity.pdbx_description
1 polymer ?
#
loop_
_entity_poly.entity_id
_entity_poly.type
_entity_poly.pdbx_seq_one_letter_code
_entity_poly.pdbx_strand_id
1 'polypeptide(L)'
;TISERLNESAFLLKNVTLSLTDKRTDEAIEFHYENGVQDFVSYLNEDKEILTPVLYFEGEDNGFQVEVALQYNDGFSDNILSFV
;
A
#
# COMPACT_ATOMS: atom_id res chain seq x y z
N THR A 1 5.89 -3.51 13.05
CA THR A 1 7.33 -3.85 13.06
C THR A 1 8.08 -3.07 11.99
N ILE A 2 9.42 -3.14 11.90
CA ILE A 2 10.19 -2.46 10.82
C ILE A 2 9.75 -2.98 9.43
N SER A 3 9.52 -4.30 9.34
CA SER A 3 9.03 -4.97 8.14
C SER A 3 7.71 -4.39 7.64
N GLU A 4 6.70 -4.27 8.52
CA GLU A 4 5.39 -3.67 8.17
C GLU A 4 5.53 -2.25 7.62
N ARG A 5 6.36 -1.40 8.24
CA ARG A 5 6.55 -0.02 7.78
C ARG A 5 7.28 0.07 6.44
N LEU A 6 8.25 -0.82 6.20
CA LEU A 6 8.91 -0.93 4.90
C LEU A 6 7.95 -1.44 3.84
N ASN A 7 7.10 -2.40 4.18
CA ASN A 7 6.07 -2.92 3.30
C ASN A 7 5.09 -1.82 2.87
N GLU A 8 4.52 -1.08 3.85
CA GLU A 8 3.67 0.09 3.61
C GLU A 8 4.36 1.12 2.72
N SER A 9 5.64 1.43 2.99
CA SER A 9 6.40 2.42 2.21
C SER A 9 6.65 1.97 0.78
N ALA A 10 6.87 0.68 0.54
CA ALA A 10 7.08 0.13 -0.79
C ALA A 10 5.82 0.28 -1.67
N PHE A 11 4.63 0.20 -1.09
CA PHE A 11 3.40 0.49 -1.82
C PHE A 11 3.24 1.97 -2.17
N LEU A 12 3.73 2.89 -1.33
CA LEU A 12 3.65 4.32 -1.63
C LEU A 12 4.64 4.76 -2.71
N LEU A 13 5.75 4.03 -2.85
CA LEU A 13 6.82 4.33 -3.78
C LEU A 13 6.81 3.35 -4.96
N LYS A 14 5.99 3.67 -5.98
CA LYS A 14 5.88 2.87 -7.21
C LYS A 14 7.26 2.58 -7.81
N ASN A 15 7.48 1.33 -8.20
CA ASN A 15 8.72 0.84 -8.84
C ASN A 15 10.01 0.99 -8.00
N VAL A 16 9.89 1.21 -6.69
CA VAL A 16 11.03 1.19 -5.78
C VAL A 16 11.11 -0.18 -5.11
N THR A 17 12.29 -0.79 -5.15
CA THR A 17 12.57 -2.03 -4.41
C THR A 17 13.18 -1.68 -3.07
N LEU A 18 12.53 -2.08 -1.98
CA LEU A 18 13.04 -1.97 -0.62
C LEU A 18 13.46 -3.37 -0.14
N SER A 19 14.68 -3.50 0.39
CA SER A 19 15.17 -4.75 0.97
C SER A 19 15.45 -4.59 2.46
N LEU A 20 14.93 -5.51 3.27
CA LEU A 20 15.18 -5.61 4.70
C LEU A 20 16.02 -6.86 4.95
N THR A 21 17.20 -6.69 5.53
CA THR A 21 18.08 -7.81 5.92
C THR A 21 18.31 -7.80 7.42
N ASP A 22 17.96 -8.89 8.10
CA ASP A 22 18.28 -9.10 9.51
C ASP A 22 19.63 -9.81 9.65
N LYS A 23 20.67 -9.06 10.03
CA LYS A 23 22.03 -9.59 10.22
C LYS A 23 22.18 -10.57 11.40
N ARG A 24 21.13 -10.78 12.20
CA ARG A 24 21.15 -11.76 13.31
C ARG A 24 20.79 -13.16 12.83
N THR A 25 19.92 -13.25 11.82
CA THR A 25 19.40 -14.50 11.26
C THR A 25 19.82 -14.73 9.80
N ASP A 26 20.43 -13.72 9.16
CA ASP A 26 20.71 -13.63 7.72
C ASP A 26 19.46 -13.76 6.82
N GLU A 27 18.28 -13.51 7.38
CA GLU A 27 17.03 -13.46 6.62
C GLU A 27 16.92 -12.13 5.85
N ALA A 28 16.46 -12.22 4.61
CA ALA A 28 16.22 -11.08 3.75
C ALA A 28 14.79 -11.11 3.20
N ILE A 29 14.15 -9.94 3.17
CA ILE A 29 12.81 -9.73 2.63
C ILE A 29 12.91 -8.58 1.63
N GLU A 30 12.32 -8.77 0.45
CA GLU A 30 12.24 -7.74 -0.59
C GLU A 30 10.79 -7.33 -0.80
N PHE A 31 10.57 -6.02 -0.95
CA PHE A 31 9.28 -5.40 -1.21
C PHE A 31 9.38 -4.62 -2.52
N HIS A 32 8.52 -4.95 -3.48
CA HIS A 32 8.45 -4.29 -4.78
C HIS A 32 7.01 -4.32 -5.29
N TYR A 33 6.47 -3.15 -5.60
CA TYR A 33 5.08 -3.00 -6.02
C TYR A 33 4.98 -2.06 -7.23
N GLU A 34 4.25 -2.51 -8.25
CA GLU A 34 4.11 -1.80 -9.53
C GLU A 34 2.89 -0.87 -9.54
N ASN A 35 1.78 -1.23 -8.88
CA ASN A 35 0.53 -0.47 -8.91
C ASN A 35 0.32 0.44 -7.70
N GLY A 36 1.34 0.57 -6.85
CA GLY A 36 1.37 1.53 -5.76
C GLY A 36 0.23 1.40 -4.74
N VAL A 37 -0.52 2.48 -4.51
CA VAL A 37 -1.62 2.50 -3.52
C VAL A 37 -2.77 1.55 -3.88
N GLN A 38 -2.90 1.11 -5.13
CA GLN A 38 -3.89 0.09 -5.50
C GLN A 38 -3.55 -1.27 -4.88
N ASP A 39 -2.27 -1.66 -4.96
CA ASP A 39 -1.77 -2.89 -4.33
C ASP A 39 -1.87 -2.75 -2.80
N PHE A 40 -1.68 -1.54 -2.25
CA PHE A 40 -1.84 -1.29 -0.83
C PHE A 40 -3.27 -1.54 -0.33
N VAL A 41 -4.27 -1.02 -1.04
CA VAL A 41 -5.68 -1.24 -0.67
C VAL A 41 -6.06 -2.70 -0.75
N SER A 42 -5.52 -3.41 -1.74
CA SER A 42 -5.72 -4.85 -1.90
C SER A 42 -5.10 -5.63 -0.73
N TYR A 43 -3.89 -5.25 -0.30
CA TYR A 43 -3.22 -5.81 0.86
C TYR A 43 -4.00 -5.56 2.17
N LEU A 44 -4.51 -4.34 2.39
CA LEU A 44 -5.30 -4.00 3.58
C LEU A 44 -6.62 -4.77 3.71
N ASN A 45 -7.15 -5.26 2.59
CA ASN A 45 -8.39 -6.02 2.54
C ASN A 45 -8.16 -7.52 2.31
N GLU A 46 -6.92 -8.04 2.40
CA GLU A 46 -6.61 -9.44 2.08
C GLU A 46 -7.40 -10.45 2.93
N ASP A 47 -7.71 -10.09 4.17
CA ASP A 47 -8.46 -10.91 5.13
C ASP A 47 -9.98 -10.62 5.16
N LYS A 48 -10.50 -9.82 4.22
CA LYS A 48 -11.91 -9.38 4.20
C LYS A 48 -12.65 -9.82 2.93
N GLU A 49 -13.98 -9.87 2.98
CA GLU A 49 -14.77 -10.15 1.78
C GLU A 49 -14.96 -8.86 0.97
N ILE A 50 -14.46 -8.87 -0.27
CA ILE A 50 -14.40 -7.69 -1.12
C ILE A 50 -15.70 -7.52 -1.92
N LEU A 51 -16.27 -6.31 -1.89
CA LEU A 51 -17.54 -5.98 -2.55
C LEU A 51 -17.37 -5.24 -3.89
N THR A 52 -16.24 -4.56 -4.08
CA THR A 52 -15.94 -3.80 -5.30
C THR A 52 -14.52 -4.03 -5.79
N PRO A 53 -14.24 -3.84 -7.09
CA PRO A 53 -12.86 -3.67 -7.53
C PRO A 53 -12.23 -2.45 -6.83
N VAL A 54 -10.91 -2.40 -6.78
CA VAL A 54 -10.18 -1.22 -6.30
C VAL A 54 -10.46 -0.07 -7.27
N LEU A 55 -11.06 1.00 -6.77
CA LEU A 55 -11.20 2.26 -7.51
C LEU A 55 -9.92 3.07 -7.32
N TYR A 56 -9.43 3.65 -8.41
CA TYR A 56 -8.18 4.39 -8.46
C TYR A 56 -8.36 5.72 -9.17
N PHE A 57 -7.81 6.77 -8.59
CA PHE A 57 -7.80 8.12 -9.14
C PHE A 57 -6.44 8.75 -8.92
N GLU A 58 -5.91 9.40 -9.94
CA GLU A 58 -4.72 10.24 -9.84
C GLU A 58 -5.01 11.61 -10.46
N GLY A 59 -4.39 12.64 -9.91
CA GLY A 59 -4.53 13.99 -10.40
C GLY A 59 -3.40 14.88 -9.90
N GLU A 60 -3.24 16.02 -10.56
CA GLU A 60 -2.32 17.06 -10.16
C GLU A 60 -3.07 18.40 -10.19
N ASP A 61 -2.95 19.18 -9.11
CA ASP A 61 -3.46 20.55 -9.07
C ASP A 61 -2.48 21.45 -8.34
N ASN A 62 -2.17 22.62 -8.92
CA ASN A 62 -1.26 23.61 -8.36
C ASN A 62 0.12 23.04 -7.91
N GLY A 63 0.62 22.01 -8.61
CA GLY A 63 1.89 21.34 -8.30
C GLY A 63 1.80 20.30 -7.17
N PHE A 64 0.60 20.03 -6.66
CA PHE A 64 0.33 18.93 -5.74
C PHE A 64 -0.17 17.73 -6.52
N GLN A 65 0.60 16.64 -6.49
CA GLN A 65 0.18 15.35 -7.01
C GLN A 65 -0.63 14.62 -5.93
N VAL A 66 -1.81 14.14 -6.30
CA VAL A 66 -2.73 13.41 -5.42
C VAL A 66 -3.06 12.08 -6.05
N GLU A 67 -2.96 11.03 -5.25
CA GLU A 67 -3.28 9.65 -5.64
C GLU A 67 -4.23 9.06 -4.60
N VAL A 68 -5.32 8.45 -5.06
CA VAL A 68 -6.36 7.87 -4.20
C VAL A 68 -6.72 6.49 -4.71
N ALA A 69 -6.62 5.49 -3.84
CA ALA A 69 -7.24 4.19 -4.04
C ALA A 69 -8.23 3.88 -2.92
N LEU A 70 -9.35 3.24 -3.26
CA LEU A 70 -10.37 2.82 -2.30
C LEU A 70 -11.09 1.56 -2.75
N GLN A 71 -11.61 0.81 -1.78
CA GLN A 71 -12.31 -0.44 -2.03
C GLN A 71 -13.28 -0.72 -0.88
N TYR A 72 -14.50 -1.16 -1.21
CA TYR A 72 -15.48 -1.60 -0.22
C TYR A 72 -15.30 -3.08 0.10
N ASN A 73 -15.45 -3.39 1.39
CA ASN A 73 -15.51 -4.74 1.94
C ASN A 73 -16.80 -4.91 2.76
N ASP A 74 -17.07 -6.13 3.22
CA ASP A 74 -18.23 -6.50 4.04
C ASP A 74 -18.15 -6.04 5.51
N GLY A 75 -17.07 -5.38 5.91
CA GLY A 75 -16.84 -4.87 7.25
C GLY A 75 -17.67 -3.62 7.58
N PHE A 76 -17.84 -3.37 8.88
CA PHE A 76 -18.54 -2.19 9.40
C PHE A 76 -17.61 -1.05 9.83
N SER A 77 -16.29 -1.23 9.70
CA SER A 77 -15.30 -0.24 10.10
C SER A 77 -14.72 0.50 8.90
N ASP A 78 -14.71 1.83 9.00
CA ASP A 78 -14.03 2.70 8.05
C ASP A 78 -12.53 2.74 8.39
N ASN A 79 -11.69 2.46 7.40
CA ASN A 79 -10.23 2.60 7.51
C ASN A 79 -9.72 3.55 6.42
N ILE A 80 -9.40 4.78 6.83
CA ILE A 80 -8.91 5.84 5.92
C ILE A 80 -7.46 6.16 6.30
N LEU A 81 -6.56 5.98 5.35
CA LEU A 81 -5.13 6.29 5.50
C LEU A 81 -4.75 7.45 4.57
N SER A 82 -3.93 8.37 5.09
CA SER A 82 -3.47 9.55 4.36
C SER A 82 -1.96 9.74 4.58
N PHE A 83 -1.27 10.13 3.52
CA PHE A 83 0.18 10.30 3.47
C PHE A 83 0.51 11.65 2.80
N VAL A 84 1.59 12.29 3.25
CA VAL A 84 2.09 13.59 2.76
C VAL A 84 3.58 13.48 2.50
#